data_AF-A0A356X7T3-F1
#
_entry.id   AF-A0A356X7T3-F1
#
_cell.length_a   1.000
_cell.length_b   1.000
_cell.length_c   1.000
_cell.angle_alpha   90.00
_cell.angle_beta   90.00
_cell.angle_gamma   90.00
#
_symmetry.space_group_name_H-M   'P 1'
#
loop_
_entity.id
_entity.type
_entity.pdbx_description
1 polymer ?
#
loop_
_entity_poly.entity_id
_entity_poly.type
_entity_poly.pdbx_seq_one_letter_code
_entity_poly.pdbx_strand_id
1 'polypeptide(L)'
;SEKGLTPDLVIGDMDSFQKPENVDFEVVHDPGQETNDLEKALGLAVEKGAKTCHVLGAFGLRMDHSLKNLSVMKQFHPKFEKLIYRDEVFDARMVADQYAAKAK
;
A
#
# COMPACT_ATOMS: atom_id res chain seq x y z
N SER A 1 17.82 10.46 -0.75
CA SER A 1 17.17 9.41 -1.56
C SER A 1 17.13 9.87 -3.01
N GLU A 2 17.16 8.95 -3.99
CA GLU A 2 17.26 9.24 -5.45
C GLU A 2 16.19 10.18 -6.03
N LYS A 3 15.12 10.48 -5.28
CA LYS A 3 14.05 11.41 -5.71
C LYS A 3 13.86 12.62 -4.78
N GLY A 4 14.75 12.84 -3.81
CA GLY A 4 14.65 13.97 -2.86
C GLY A 4 13.46 13.92 -1.90
N LEU A 5 12.79 12.77 -1.78
CA LEU A 5 11.68 12.55 -0.86
C LEU A 5 12.18 11.86 0.41
N THR A 6 11.79 12.42 1.56
CA THR A 6 12.03 11.83 2.87
C THR A 6 10.71 11.25 3.38
N PRO A 7 10.65 9.95 3.73
CA PRO A 7 9.44 9.41 4.34
C PRO A 7 9.20 10.06 5.70
N ASP A 8 7.95 10.19 6.13
CA ASP A 8 7.63 10.54 7.51
C ASP A 8 7.77 9.31 8.44
N LEU A 9 7.50 8.12 7.89
CA LEU A 9 7.44 6.86 8.62
C LEU A 9 7.81 5.66 7.75
N VAL A 10 8.49 4.67 8.33
CA VAL A 10 8.76 3.35 7.74
C VAL A 10 8.23 2.25 8.66
N ILE A 11 7.50 1.28 8.11
CA ILE A 11 6.93 0.12 8.82
C ILE A 11 7.29 -1.19 8.10
N GLY A 12 7.53 -2.25 8.88
CA GLY A 12 7.90 -3.59 8.39
C GLY A 12 8.53 -4.45 9.48
N ASP A 13 9.01 -5.64 9.11
CA ASP A 13 9.77 -6.54 9.99
C ASP A 13 11.21 -6.10 10.24
N MET A 14 11.71 -5.15 9.45
CA MET A 14 13.06 -4.58 9.53
C MET A 14 14.21 -5.56 9.26
N ASP A 15 13.95 -6.79 8.81
CA ASP A 15 14.99 -7.82 8.62
C ASP A 15 15.97 -7.45 7.49
N SER A 16 15.50 -6.69 6.51
CA SER A 16 16.29 -6.20 5.37
C SER A 16 16.56 -4.69 5.40
N PHE A 17 16.11 -4.01 6.46
CA PHE A 17 16.11 -2.55 6.52
C PHE A 17 17.36 -2.00 7.21
N GLN A 18 18.03 -1.03 6.56
CA GLN A 18 19.10 -0.25 7.16
C GLN A 18 18.72 1.22 7.15
N LYS A 19 18.47 1.81 8.32
CA LYS A 19 18.11 3.22 8.45
C LYS A 19 19.28 4.08 7.98
N PRO A 20 19.11 4.99 7.00
CA PRO A 20 20.14 5.93 6.60
C PRO A 20 20.45 6.90 7.75
N GLU A 21 21.73 7.13 8.04
CA GLU A 21 22.18 7.97 9.17
C GLU A 21 21.70 9.44 9.07
N ASN A 22 21.50 9.95 7.85
CA ASN A 22 21.21 11.36 7.59
C ASN A 22 19.75 11.65 7.25
N VAL A 23 18.83 10.76 7.62
CA VAL A 23 17.40 10.91 7.31
C VAL A 23 16.59 10.63 8.57
N ASP A 24 15.84 11.64 9.01
CA ASP A 24 14.95 11.50 10.15
C ASP A 24 13.55 11.09 9.69
N PHE A 25 13.05 10.00 10.28
CA PHE A 25 11.72 9.44 10.08
C PHE A 25 11.40 8.44 11.20
N GLU A 26 10.12 8.29 11.49
CA GLU A 26 9.59 7.33 12.46
C GLU A 26 9.78 5.90 11.94
N VAL A 27 10.25 4.99 12.79
CA VAL A 27 10.36 3.57 12.43
C VAL A 27 9.40 2.78 13.32
N VAL A 28 8.42 2.13 12.70
CA VAL A 28 7.48 1.24 13.37
C VAL A 28 7.88 -0.19 13.06
N HIS A 29 8.47 -0.88 14.03
CA HIS A 29 8.83 -2.29 13.88
C HIS A 29 7.63 -3.18 14.22
N ASP A 30 7.18 -3.96 13.25
CA ASP A 30 6.14 -4.98 13.41
C ASP A 30 6.70 -6.35 12.99
N PRO A 31 7.12 -7.19 13.96
CA PRO A 31 7.72 -8.50 13.67
C PRO A 31 6.68 -9.56 13.28
N GLY A 32 5.38 -9.24 13.30
CA GLY A 32 4.32 -10.19 12.95
C GLY A 32 4.49 -10.72 11.53
N GLN A 33 4.51 -12.05 11.38
CA GLN A 33 4.67 -12.73 10.09
C GLN A 33 3.33 -13.08 9.42
N GLU A 34 2.23 -12.80 10.10
CA GLU A 34 0.87 -13.08 9.61
C GLU A 34 0.44 -12.13 8.48
N THR A 35 1.05 -10.95 8.39
CA THR A 35 0.74 -9.90 7.41
C THR A 35 1.99 -9.43 6.70
N ASN A 36 1.84 -9.03 5.43
CA ASN A 36 2.95 -8.45 4.67
C ASN A 36 3.09 -6.93 4.89
N ASP A 37 4.21 -6.34 4.46
CA ASP A 37 4.49 -4.91 4.68
C ASP A 37 3.43 -3.97 4.11
N LEU A 38 2.80 -4.30 2.98
CA LEU A 38 1.71 -3.50 2.43
C LEU A 38 0.47 -3.54 3.34
N GLU A 39 0.12 -4.71 3.88
CA GLU A 39 -0.98 -4.84 4.84
C GLU A 39 -0.71 -4.07 6.13
N LYS A 40 0.53 -4.14 6.64
CA LYS A 40 0.99 -3.38 7.81
C LYS A 40 0.86 -1.87 7.57
N ALA A 41 1.36 -1.38 6.43
CA ALA A 41 1.29 0.03 6.07
C ALA A 41 -0.14 0.54 5.90
N LEU A 42 -1.01 -0.23 5.22
CA LEU A 42 -2.42 0.14 5.07
C LEU A 42 -3.17 0.06 6.41
N GLY A 43 -2.84 -0.91 7.26
CA GLY A 43 -3.37 -1.03 8.63
C GLY A 43 -3.08 0.22 9.45
N LEU A 44 -1.81 0.60 9.51
CA LEU A 44 -1.37 1.80 10.22
C LEU A 44 -2.01 3.08 9.65
N ALA A 45 -2.16 3.19 8.32
CA ALA A 45 -2.83 4.34 7.71
C ALA A 45 -4.30 4.44 8.14
N VAL A 46 -5.01 3.31 8.21
CA VAL A 46 -6.40 3.26 8.72
C VAL A 46 -6.46 3.66 10.20
N GLU A 47 -5.54 3.15 11.03
CA GLU A 47 -5.45 3.48 12.45
C GLU A 47 -5.19 4.97 12.69
N LYS A 48 -4.35 5.60 11.85
CA LYS A 48 -4.11 7.05 11.85
C LYS A 48 -5.26 7.87 11.24
N GLY A 49 -6.36 7.22 10.83
CA GLY A 49 -7.58 7.88 10.35
C GLY A 49 -7.54 8.32 8.88
N ALA A 50 -6.61 7.80 8.07
CA ALA A 50 -6.51 8.16 6.67
C ALA A 50 -7.77 7.76 5.89
N LYS A 51 -8.36 8.71 5.16
CA LYS A 51 -9.53 8.47 4.31
C LYS A 51 -9.16 8.12 2.87
N THR A 52 -8.02 8.64 2.42
CA THR A 52 -7.52 8.45 1.06
C THR A 52 -6.09 7.91 1.11
N CYS A 53 -5.79 6.91 0.30
CA CYS A 53 -4.47 6.30 0.24
C CYS A 53 -4.06 6.05 -1.22
N HIS A 54 -2.82 6.41 -1.52
CA HIS A 54 -2.16 6.13 -2.79
C HIS A 54 -0.99 5.18 -2.53
N VAL A 55 -1.06 3.98 -3.11
CA VAL A 55 0.03 2.99 -3.04
C VAL A 55 0.83 3.09 -4.34
N LEU A 56 2.15 3.27 -4.23
CA LEU A 56 3.04 3.38 -5.39
C LEU A 56 3.86 2.10 -5.55
N GLY A 57 4.13 1.70 -6.80
CA GLY A 57 5.02 0.56 -7.09
C GLY A 57 4.43 -0.80 -6.67
N ALA A 58 3.11 -0.92 -6.70
CA ALA A 58 2.42 -2.13 -6.30
C ALA A 58 2.49 -3.24 -7.37
N PHE A 59 2.88 -2.95 -8.61
CA PHE A 59 2.90 -3.91 -9.73
C PHE A 59 4.30 -4.00 -10.34
N GLY A 60 5.22 -4.65 -9.61
CA GLY A 60 6.58 -4.91 -10.09
C GLY A 60 6.70 -6.11 -11.04
N LEU A 61 7.93 -6.59 -11.24
CA LEU A 61 8.26 -7.69 -12.16
C LEU A 61 7.67 -9.05 -11.78
N ARG A 62 7.30 -9.23 -10.50
CA ARG A 62 6.79 -10.49 -9.97
C ARG A 62 5.26 -10.52 -10.01
N MET A 63 4.73 -11.35 -10.89
CA MET A 63 3.28 -11.49 -11.10
C MET A 63 2.55 -12.04 -9.86
N ASP A 64 3.18 -12.96 -9.11
CA ASP A 64 2.62 -13.50 -7.88
C ASP A 64 2.45 -12.42 -6.79
N HIS A 65 3.44 -11.53 -6.65
CA HIS A 65 3.34 -10.37 -5.76
C HIS A 65 2.25 -9.40 -6.22
N SER A 66 2.13 -9.17 -7.53
CA SER A 66 1.08 -8.31 -8.10
C SER A 66 -0.32 -8.84 -7.78
N LEU A 67 -0.54 -10.15 -7.91
CA LEU A 67 -1.82 -10.78 -7.54
C LEU A 67 -2.10 -10.68 -6.03
N LYS A 68 -1.07 -10.87 -5.20
CA LYS A 68 -1.19 -10.67 -3.74
C LYS A 68 -1.59 -9.23 -3.42
N ASN A 69 -0.98 -8.24 -4.07
CA ASN A 69 -1.29 -6.83 -3.89
C ASN A 69 -2.74 -6.48 -4.29
N LEU A 70 -3.27 -7.09 -5.36
CA LEU A 70 -4.70 -6.97 -5.70
C LEU A 70 -5.61 -7.57 -4.63
N SER A 71 -5.23 -8.70 -4.04
CA SER A 71 -5.97 -9.29 -2.91
C SER A 71 -6.01 -8.33 -1.72
N VAL A 72 -4.87 -7.72 -1.38
CA VAL A 72 -4.78 -6.70 -0.33
C VAL A 72 -5.64 -5.47 -0.67
N MET A 73 -5.64 -5.01 -1.93
CA MET A 73 -6.49 -3.90 -2.36
C MET A 73 -7.96 -4.21 -2.09
N LYS A 74 -8.43 -5.42 -2.44
CA LYS A 74 -9.81 -5.84 -2.19
C LYS A 74 -10.15 -5.85 -0.70
N GLN A 75 -9.25 -6.35 0.14
CA GLN A 75 -9.42 -6.41 1.59
C GLN A 75 -9.50 -5.02 2.25
N PHE A 76 -8.70 -4.07 1.78
CA PHE A 76 -8.61 -2.72 2.35
C PHE A 76 -9.51 -1.69 1.69
N HIS A 77 -10.03 -1.96 0.48
CA HIS A 77 -10.95 -1.07 -0.22
C HIS A 77 -12.09 -0.53 0.65
N PRO A 78 -12.85 -1.33 1.44
CA PRO A 78 -13.94 -0.80 2.25
C PRO A 78 -13.49 0.07 3.43
N LYS A 79 -12.18 0.11 3.75
CA LYS A 79 -11.63 0.90 4.87
C LYS A 79 -11.22 2.32 4.44
N PHE A 80 -11.16 2.59 3.14
CA PHE A 80 -10.81 3.90 2.59
C PHE A 80 -11.95 4.45 1.75
N GLU A 81 -12.17 5.76 1.79
CA GLU A 81 -13.02 6.45 0.81
C GLU A 81 -12.41 6.38 -0.58
N LYS A 82 -11.06 6.37 -0.65
CA LYS A 82 -10.31 6.25 -1.90
C LYS A 82 -9.01 5.48 -1.69
N LEU A 83 -8.90 4.33 -2.35
CA LEU A 83 -7.67 3.55 -2.43
C LEU A 83 -7.29 3.39 -3.90
N ILE A 84 -6.11 3.90 -4.28
CA ILE A 84 -5.58 3.79 -5.65
C ILE A 84 -4.18 3.21 -5.58
N TYR A 85 -3.92 2.19 -6.38
CA TYR A 85 -2.57 1.71 -6.61
C TYR A 85 -2.10 2.31 -7.93
N ARG A 86 -1.00 3.07 -7.91
CA ARG A 86 -0.43 3.71 -9.08
C ARG A 86 0.88 3.05 -9.45
N ASP A 87 0.99 2.76 -10.74
CA ASP A 87 2.23 2.34 -11.37
C ASP A 87 2.63 3.35 -12.46
N GLU A 88 3.74 3.09 -13.15
CA GLU A 88 4.29 4.02 -14.15
C GLU A 88 3.33 4.27 -15.32
N VAL A 89 2.58 3.24 -15.72
CA VAL A 89 1.76 3.28 -16.94
C VAL A 89 0.26 3.06 -16.69
N PHE A 90 -0.15 2.74 -15.47
CA PHE A 90 -1.56 2.55 -15.13
C PHE A 90 -1.89 2.81 -13.66
N ASP A 91 -3.16 3.11 -13.41
CA ASP A 91 -3.75 3.16 -12.07
C ASP A 91 -4.74 1.98 -11.93
N ALA A 92 -4.71 1.31 -10.78
CA ALA A 92 -5.67 0.29 -10.40
C ALA A 92 -6.53 0.78 -9.22
N ARG A 93 -7.85 0.55 -9.33
CA ARG A 93 -8.82 0.85 -8.28
C ARG A 93 -9.96 -0.17 -8.30
N MET A 94 -10.50 -0.46 -7.13
CA MET A 94 -11.74 -1.22 -7.00
C MET A 94 -12.95 -0.33 -7.33
N VAL A 95 -13.90 -0.88 -8.07
CA VAL A 95 -15.20 -0.26 -8.35
C VAL A 95 -16.25 -1.17 -7.71
N ALA A 96 -16.86 -0.71 -6.62
CA ALA A 96 -17.85 -1.48 -5.87
C ALA A 96 -19.29 -1.30 -6.42
N ASP A 97 -19.52 -0.28 -7.25
CA ASP A 97 -20.82 -0.09 -7.87
C ASP A 97 -21.12 -1.26 -8.80
N GLN A 98 -22.27 -1.90 -8.58
CA GLN A 98 -22.80 -2.88 -9.50
C GLN A 98 -22.84 -2.23 -10.88
N TYR A 99 -22.08 -2.79 -11.81
CA TYR A 99 -22.32 -2.58 -13.23
C TYR A 99 -23.74 -3.09 -13.48
N ALA A 100 -24.74 -2.20 -13.40
CA ALA A 100 -26.06 -2.44 -13.94
C ALA A 100 -25.83 -2.53 -15.45
N ALA A 101 -25.51 -3.74 -15.92
CA ALA A 101 -25.49 -4.05 -17.32
C ALA A 101 -26.86 -3.62 -17.83
N LYS A 102 -26.90 -2.50 -18.57
CA LYS A 102 -28.10 -2.12 -19.29
C LYS A 102 -28.35 -3.25 -20.28
N ALA A 103 -29.25 -4.16 -19.92
CA ALA A 103 -29.79 -5.14 -20.83
C ALA A 103 -30.32 -4.33 -22.03
N LYS A 104 -29.77 -4.64 -23.20
CA LYS A 104 -30.11 -3.99 -24.46
C LYS A 104 -31.35 -4.62 -25.04
#